data_AF-A0A5B0CZ65-F1
#
_entry.id   AF-A0A5B0CZ65-F1
#
_cell.length_a   1.000
_cell.length_b   1.000
_cell.length_c   1.000
_cell.angle_alpha   90.00
_cell.angle_beta   90.00
_cell.angle_gamma   90.00
#
_symmetry.space_group_name_H-M   'P 1'
#
loop_
_entity.id
_entity.type
_entity.pdbx_description
1 polymer ?
#
loop_
_entity_poly.entity_id
_entity_poly.type
_entity_poly.pdbx_seq_one_letter_code
_entity_poly.pdbx_strand_id
1 'polypeptide(L)'
;MLGAEEAVELRALQERAYGREGALGADEVARLRRLEALRRAPSPSHTESEQPAAQGAAAPDAPSSVFVDPAGESAPAPAPDSQDTGAEGSAPSPRRTHHGRSALLLAAVCIVLGVGAGWLLFADRGASSMSLTSTQQEWQNAIVASGRYDPGSVRALRQEQDVVVWYATKGDGAQVCVVLGDAESTAPACTTREQALAQGVSASLVTVVDDSQTLDVDAYMYLTDEGAPAIVTSSYISMPQSSAQFANPEEAAVAVSLAEDVGLDRRSIMVVGYDGETPIWVGVDKATQRYCLVVDGSSPSPPMVCDDSLMLADADRSLGLVVDDGDGSTRYEYRFGYGQGYLTVTRDGEGDDAA
;
A
#
# COMPACT_ATOMS: atom_id res chain seq x y z
N MET A 1 23.52 8.07 34.39
CA MET A 1 22.85 6.77 34.58
C MET A 1 21.73 6.93 35.58
N LEU A 2 20.54 6.42 35.26
CA LEU A 2 19.38 6.43 36.17
C LEU A 2 19.53 5.35 37.24
N GLY A 3 19.15 5.66 38.48
CA GLY A 3 19.02 4.66 39.54
C GLY A 3 17.87 3.67 39.26
N ALA A 4 17.87 2.52 39.93
CA ALA A 4 16.84 1.49 39.75
C ALA A 4 15.43 2.02 40.07
N GLU A 5 15.29 2.83 41.11
CA GLU A 5 14.02 3.47 41.50
C GLU A 5 13.56 4.49 40.45
N GLU A 6 14.49 5.30 39.93
CA GLU A 6 14.20 6.30 38.89
C GLU A 6 13.82 5.65 37.56
N ALA A 7 14.36 4.47 37.25
CA ALA A 7 13.99 3.70 36.06
C ALA A 7 12.57 3.10 36.18
N VAL A 8 12.14 2.71 37.38
CA VAL A 8 10.76 2.27 37.65
C VAL A 8 9.80 3.45 37.55
N GLU A 9 10.15 4.60 38.15
CA GLU A 9 9.37 5.83 38.06
C GLU A 9 9.20 6.30 36.61
N LEU A 10 10.26 6.26 35.81
CA LEU A 10 10.22 6.59 34.38
C LEU A 10 9.22 5.71 33.63
N ARG A 11 9.23 4.39 33.86
CA ARG A 11 8.31 3.46 33.19
C ARG A 11 6.85 3.75 33.55
N ALA A 12 6.56 4.02 34.83
CA ALA A 12 5.21 4.35 35.29
C ALA A 12 4.72 5.71 34.74
N LEU A 13 5.61 6.69 34.57
CA LEU A 13 5.27 7.97 33.94
C LEU A 13 5.04 7.82 32.43
N GLN A 14 5.84 7.01 31.73
CA GLN A 14 5.67 6.74 30.30
C GLN A 14 4.38 5.96 30.02
N GLU A 15 4.03 4.98 30.85
CA GLU A 15 2.78 4.22 30.72
C GLU A 15 1.56 5.12 30.91
N ARG A 16 1.62 6.13 31.78
CA ARG A 16 0.53 7.10 31.96
C ARG A 16 0.51 8.18 30.89
N ALA A 17 1.68 8.63 30.42
CA ALA A 17 1.79 9.62 29.33
C ALA A 17 1.26 9.08 28.00
N TYR A 18 1.57 7.82 27.69
CA TYR A 18 1.31 7.20 26.38
C TYR A 18 0.24 6.10 26.44
N GLY A 19 -0.30 5.81 27.61
CA GLY A 19 -1.40 4.87 27.80
C GLY A 19 -2.75 5.45 27.44
N ARG A 20 -3.77 4.60 27.48
CA ARG A 20 -5.14 4.88 27.02
C ARG A 20 -5.80 6.10 27.68
N GLU A 21 -5.39 6.46 28.89
CA GLU A 21 -5.95 7.61 29.63
C GLU A 21 -5.19 8.93 29.42
N GLY A 22 -3.98 8.89 28.86
CA GLY A 22 -3.25 10.04 28.27
C GLY A 22 -3.06 11.31 29.13
N ALA A 23 -3.29 11.25 30.44
CA ALA A 23 -3.32 12.44 31.28
C ALA A 23 -2.19 12.40 32.32
N LEU A 24 -1.25 13.33 32.18
CA LEU A 24 -0.27 13.66 33.22
C LEU A 24 -0.49 15.09 33.71
N GLY A 25 -0.34 15.32 35.02
CA GLY A 25 -0.28 16.67 35.57
C GLY A 25 0.98 17.42 35.10
N ALA A 26 0.96 18.75 35.12
CA ALA A 26 2.10 19.58 34.69
C ALA A 26 3.42 19.24 35.41
N ASP A 27 3.34 18.92 36.71
CA ASP A 27 4.50 18.51 37.52
C ASP A 27 5.06 17.16 37.10
N GLU A 28 4.19 16.23 36.69
CA GLU A 28 4.57 14.90 36.22
C GLU A 28 5.20 14.94 34.83
N VAL A 29 4.71 15.83 33.95
CA VAL A 29 5.33 16.11 32.65
C VAL A 29 6.76 16.66 32.84
N ALA A 30 6.94 17.60 33.77
CA ALA A 30 8.27 18.14 34.09
C ALA A 30 9.20 17.07 34.66
N ARG A 31 8.66 16.16 35.49
CA ARG A 31 9.40 15.02 36.06
C ARG A 31 9.81 14.01 34.99
N LEU A 32 8.88 13.65 34.09
CA LEU A 32 9.13 12.75 32.96
C LEU A 32 10.28 13.27 32.08
N ARG A 33 10.22 14.54 31.64
CA ARG A 33 11.28 15.15 30.82
C ARG A 33 12.65 15.10 31.49
N ARG A 34 12.73 15.31 32.81
CA ARG A 34 13.98 15.24 33.57
C ARG A 34 14.56 13.83 33.58
N LEU A 35 13.74 12.81 33.82
CA LEU A 35 14.18 11.41 33.85
C LEU A 35 14.63 10.93 32.47
N GLU A 36 13.96 11.35 31.39
CA GLU A 36 14.37 11.05 30.02
C GLU A 36 15.70 11.71 29.64
N ALA A 37 15.92 12.96 30.06
CA ALA A 37 17.20 13.64 29.88
C ALA A 37 18.35 12.92 30.61
N LEU A 38 18.11 12.46 31.84
CA LEU A 38 19.09 11.69 32.62
C LEU A 38 19.39 10.31 32.02
N ARG A 39 18.42 9.69 31.33
CA ARG A 39 18.62 8.44 30.58
C ARG A 39 19.49 8.65 29.34
N ARG A 40 19.31 9.77 28.65
CA ARG A 40 19.98 10.08 27.37
C ARG A 40 21.41 10.60 27.56
N ALA A 41 21.77 11.05 28.76
CA ALA A 41 23.12 11.49 29.06
C ALA A 41 24.13 10.34 28.85
N PRO A 42 25.16 10.53 28.00
CA PRO A 42 26.15 9.50 27.71
C PRO A 42 26.92 9.10 28.98
N SER A 43 27.05 7.80 29.24
CA SER A 43 27.96 7.30 30.26
C SER A 43 29.39 7.68 29.89
N PRO A 44 30.22 8.21 30.81
CA PRO A 44 31.64 8.34 30.55
C PRO A 44 32.24 6.94 30.37
N SER A 45 32.69 6.66 29.15
CA SER A 45 33.19 5.37 28.72
C SER A 45 34.39 4.93 29.56
N HIS A 46 34.25 3.80 30.26
CA HIS A 46 35.38 3.01 30.72
C HIS A 46 36.16 2.52 29.48
N THR A 47 37.44 2.85 29.45
CA THR A 47 38.43 2.37 28.48
C THR A 47 38.77 0.92 28.80
N GLU A 48 38.44 -0.06 27.95
CA GLU A 48 39.22 -1.30 27.85
C GLU A 48 38.91 -2.19 26.63
N SER A 49 40.01 -2.55 25.95
CA SER A 49 40.39 -3.85 25.37
C SER A 49 39.56 -4.58 24.30
N GLU A 50 40.16 -4.57 23.10
CA GLU A 50 40.77 -5.75 22.44
C GLU A 50 39.95 -7.06 22.31
N GLN A 51 39.60 -7.35 21.06
CA GLN A 51 39.09 -8.61 20.50
C GLN A 51 40.13 -9.75 20.65
N PRO A 52 39.71 -11.03 20.71
CA PRO A 52 39.79 -11.85 19.49
C PRO A 52 38.68 -12.91 19.31
N ALA A 53 38.59 -13.36 18.07
CA ALA A 53 37.64 -14.32 17.48
C ALA A 53 37.77 -15.77 17.99
N ALA A 54 36.68 -16.55 17.82
CA ALA A 54 36.76 -18.02 17.67
C ALA A 54 35.60 -18.58 16.83
N GLN A 55 35.97 -19.51 15.95
CA GLN A 55 35.18 -20.29 15.00
C GLN A 55 34.42 -21.46 15.68
N GLY A 56 33.38 -22.00 15.02
CA GLY A 56 32.79 -23.29 15.38
C GLY A 56 31.71 -23.76 14.41
N ALA A 57 32.04 -24.78 13.62
CA ALA A 57 31.18 -25.45 12.63
C ALA A 57 30.22 -26.49 13.25
N ALA A 58 29.13 -26.82 12.55
CA ALA A 58 28.72 -28.18 12.15
C ALA A 58 27.20 -28.31 11.88
N ALA A 59 26.85 -28.78 10.68
CA ALA A 59 25.65 -29.59 10.40
C ALA A 59 26.03 -31.09 10.63
N PRO A 60 25.09 -32.03 10.86
CA PRO A 60 24.39 -32.66 9.71
C PRO A 60 22.96 -33.24 9.95
N ASP A 61 22.26 -33.42 8.84
CA ASP A 61 21.29 -34.46 8.36
C ASP A 61 20.29 -35.25 9.25
N ALA A 62 19.14 -35.51 8.60
CA ALA A 62 17.84 -36.17 8.91
C ALA A 62 17.91 -37.70 9.24
N PRO A 63 16.85 -38.58 9.20
CA PRO A 63 15.42 -38.45 8.82
C PRO A 63 14.36 -39.32 9.60
N SER A 64 13.12 -39.38 9.05
CA SER A 64 12.07 -40.44 9.17
C SER A 64 11.14 -40.40 10.40
N SER A 65 9.86 -40.81 10.41
CA SER A 65 8.82 -41.23 9.45
C SER A 65 7.64 -41.73 10.32
N VAL A 66 6.35 -41.43 10.06
CA VAL A 66 5.25 -42.39 10.36
C VAL A 66 4.07 -42.18 9.41
N PHE A 67 3.80 -43.25 8.66
CA PHE A 67 2.58 -43.56 7.91
C PHE A 67 1.53 -44.14 8.88
N VAL A 68 0.27 -43.74 8.80
CA VAL A 68 -0.87 -44.60 9.18
C VAL A 68 -2.04 -44.33 8.24
N ASP A 69 -2.35 -45.35 7.44
CA ASP A 69 -3.63 -45.57 6.77
C ASP A 69 -4.41 -46.58 7.65
N PRO A 70 -5.75 -46.50 7.71
CA PRO A 70 -6.46 -47.70 7.28
C PRO A 70 -7.74 -47.45 6.47
N ALA A 71 -7.86 -48.29 5.44
CA ALA A 71 -9.04 -48.63 4.68
C ALA A 71 -10.18 -49.27 5.50
N GLY A 72 -11.39 -49.19 4.96
CA GLY A 72 -12.58 -49.97 5.34
C GLY A 72 -13.85 -49.32 4.77
N GLU A 73 -14.21 -49.57 3.52
CA GLU A 73 -15.03 -50.71 3.04
C GLU A 73 -16.49 -50.67 3.53
N SER A 74 -17.41 -50.75 2.56
CA SER A 74 -18.81 -51.25 2.65
C SER A 74 -19.94 -50.22 2.53
N ALA A 75 -20.42 -50.06 1.29
CA ALA A 75 -21.86 -49.93 1.02
C ALA A 75 -22.60 -51.22 1.42
N PRO A 76 -23.89 -51.15 1.79
CA PRO A 76 -24.89 -51.66 0.84
C PRO A 76 -26.26 -50.95 0.90
N ALA A 77 -26.95 -50.97 -0.24
CA ALA A 77 -28.41 -51.05 -0.37
C ALA A 77 -28.75 -52.51 -0.76
N PRO A 78 -29.97 -53.09 -0.58
CA PRO A 78 -31.30 -52.49 -0.83
C PRO A 78 -32.46 -52.92 0.13
N ALA A 79 -33.67 -52.46 -0.22
CA ALA A 79 -35.04 -52.58 0.36
C ALA A 79 -35.56 -54.03 0.67
N PRO A 80 -36.86 -54.31 1.00
CA PRO A 80 -38.05 -53.49 1.32
C PRO A 80 -38.82 -53.96 2.59
N ASP A 81 -39.87 -53.26 3.05
CA ASP A 81 -41.16 -53.91 3.39
C ASP A 81 -42.32 -52.96 3.74
N SER A 82 -43.40 -53.15 2.98
CA SER A 82 -44.82 -53.22 3.34
C SER A 82 -45.27 -52.81 4.74
N GLN A 83 -46.21 -51.87 4.84
CA GLN A 83 -47.40 -52.08 5.65
C GLN A 83 -48.62 -51.27 5.18
N ASP A 84 -49.66 -52.06 4.94
CA ASP A 84 -51.02 -51.78 4.54
C ASP A 84 -51.86 -51.50 5.80
N THR A 85 -52.69 -50.46 5.81
CA THR A 85 -53.87 -50.38 6.68
C THR A 85 -54.90 -49.46 6.04
N GLY A 86 -55.91 -50.08 5.46
CA GLY A 86 -57.10 -49.40 4.96
C GLY A 86 -57.99 -48.86 6.07
N ALA A 87 -58.69 -47.77 5.76
CA ALA A 87 -59.98 -47.45 6.35
C ALA A 87 -60.81 -46.71 5.30
N GLU A 88 -61.90 -47.36 4.87
CA GLU A 88 -62.95 -46.83 4.02
C GLU A 88 -63.68 -45.66 4.72
N GLY A 89 -64.09 -44.65 3.95
CA GLY A 89 -64.92 -43.57 4.49
C GLY A 89 -65.25 -42.45 3.53
N SER A 90 -66.30 -42.65 2.74
CA SER A 90 -67.20 -41.62 2.19
C SER A 90 -66.67 -40.59 1.19
N ALA A 91 -67.03 -40.80 -0.07
CA ALA A 91 -67.00 -39.81 -1.14
C ALA A 91 -67.92 -38.61 -0.86
N PRO A 92 -67.50 -37.41 -1.28
CA PRO A 92 -68.39 -36.55 -2.05
C PRO A 92 -67.81 -36.20 -3.44
N SER A 93 -68.75 -36.03 -4.36
CA SER A 93 -68.62 -35.80 -5.81
C SER A 93 -67.55 -34.78 -6.25
N PRO A 94 -66.86 -35.00 -7.39
CA PRO A 94 -65.87 -34.08 -7.91
C PRO A 94 -66.56 -32.94 -8.68
N ARG A 95 -66.60 -31.74 -8.09
CA ARG A 95 -66.77 -30.53 -8.90
C ARG A 95 -65.42 -30.15 -9.50
N ARG A 96 -65.29 -30.41 -10.80
CA ARG A 96 -64.24 -29.88 -11.68
C ARG A 96 -64.07 -28.38 -11.46
N THR A 97 -62.98 -27.97 -10.82
CA THR A 97 -62.40 -26.64 -10.96
C THR A 97 -61.08 -26.77 -11.71
N HIS A 98 -61.16 -26.67 -13.03
CA HIS A 98 -60.02 -26.68 -13.97
C HIS A 98 -59.07 -25.47 -13.80
N HIS A 99 -59.28 -24.62 -12.79
CA HIS A 99 -58.50 -23.39 -12.55
C HIS A 99 -57.35 -23.55 -11.55
N GLY A 100 -57.25 -24.69 -10.84
CA GLY A 100 -56.16 -24.91 -9.86
C GLY A 100 -54.81 -25.25 -10.49
N ARG A 101 -54.79 -25.86 -11.69
CA ARG A 101 -53.55 -26.24 -12.38
C ARG A 101 -52.87 -25.06 -13.07
N SER A 102 -53.64 -24.08 -13.54
CA SER A 102 -53.12 -22.84 -14.11
C SER A 102 -52.48 -21.94 -13.05
N ALA A 103 -53.05 -21.88 -11.85
CA ALA A 103 -52.49 -21.10 -10.74
C ALA A 103 -51.12 -21.65 -10.28
N LEU A 104 -50.97 -22.97 -10.27
CA LEU A 104 -49.71 -23.64 -9.88
C LEU A 104 -48.59 -23.45 -10.91
N LEU A 105 -48.92 -23.48 -12.21
CA LEU A 105 -47.97 -23.17 -13.29
C LEU A 105 -47.55 -21.69 -13.27
N LEU A 106 -48.49 -20.77 -13.01
CA LEU A 106 -48.18 -19.35 -12.92
C LEU A 106 -47.24 -19.06 -11.73
N ALA A 107 -47.50 -19.69 -10.57
CA ALA A 107 -46.65 -19.55 -9.38
C ALA A 107 -45.23 -20.08 -9.62
N ALA A 108 -45.08 -21.23 -10.29
CA ALA A 108 -43.77 -21.79 -10.63
C ALA A 108 -42.98 -20.87 -11.58
N VAL A 109 -43.64 -20.30 -12.59
CA VAL A 109 -43.02 -19.32 -13.50
C VAL A 109 -42.60 -18.05 -12.75
N CYS A 110 -43.44 -17.54 -11.85
CA CYS A 110 -43.09 -16.39 -11.02
C CYS A 110 -41.92 -16.67 -10.06
N ILE A 111 -41.80 -17.89 -9.52
CA ILE A 111 -40.65 -18.28 -8.69
C ILE A 111 -39.39 -18.38 -9.53
N VAL A 112 -39.41 -19.01 -10.71
CA VAL A 112 -38.23 -19.11 -11.59
C VAL A 112 -37.80 -17.73 -12.10
N LEU A 113 -38.75 -16.87 -12.48
CA LEU A 113 -38.46 -15.49 -12.87
C LEU A 113 -38.00 -14.65 -11.69
N GLY A 114 -38.58 -14.82 -10.50
CA GLY A 114 -38.19 -14.12 -9.29
C GLY A 114 -36.80 -14.55 -8.79
N VAL A 115 -36.47 -15.83 -8.89
CA VAL A 115 -35.13 -16.36 -8.59
C VAL A 115 -34.13 -15.91 -9.65
N GLY A 116 -34.46 -15.99 -10.94
CA GLY A 116 -33.57 -15.53 -12.02
C GLY A 116 -33.33 -14.02 -12.00
N ALA A 117 -34.37 -13.22 -11.77
CA ALA A 117 -34.26 -11.77 -11.62
C ALA A 117 -33.58 -11.39 -10.30
N GLY A 118 -33.89 -12.09 -9.20
CA GLY A 118 -33.22 -11.91 -7.91
C GLY A 118 -31.72 -12.20 -8.01
N TRP A 119 -31.33 -13.26 -8.71
CA TRP A 119 -29.93 -13.57 -8.96
C TRP A 119 -29.25 -12.48 -9.81
N LEU A 120 -29.90 -11.94 -10.84
CA LEU A 120 -29.33 -10.86 -11.65
C LEU A 120 -29.24 -9.51 -10.92
N LEU A 121 -30.13 -9.25 -9.96
CA LEU A 121 -30.17 -8.00 -9.20
C LEU A 121 -29.32 -8.02 -7.93
N PHE A 122 -29.15 -9.19 -7.30
CA PHE A 122 -28.43 -9.37 -6.03
C PHE A 122 -27.18 -10.25 -6.16
N ALA A 123 -26.79 -10.71 -7.37
CA ALA A 123 -25.45 -11.21 -7.58
C ALA A 123 -24.47 -10.09 -7.23
N ASP A 124 -23.66 -10.35 -6.24
CA ASP A 124 -22.70 -9.40 -5.68
C ASP A 124 -21.75 -8.96 -6.81
N ARG A 125 -22.02 -7.77 -7.37
CA ARG A 125 -21.18 -7.15 -8.40
C ARG A 125 -20.02 -6.47 -7.72
N GLY A 126 -19.28 -7.24 -6.92
CA GLY A 126 -18.29 -6.72 -5.97
C GLY A 126 -17.36 -5.71 -6.61
N ALA A 127 -16.92 -4.70 -5.86
CA ALA A 127 -16.03 -3.59 -6.25
C ALA A 127 -16.09 -3.20 -7.75
N SER A 128 -16.81 -2.12 -8.05
CA SER A 128 -17.00 -1.52 -9.38
C SER A 128 -15.75 -1.64 -10.26
N SER A 129 -15.86 -2.41 -11.35
CA SER A 129 -14.80 -2.52 -12.35
C SER A 129 -14.58 -1.17 -13.02
N MET A 130 -13.31 -0.78 -13.16
CA MET A 130 -12.90 0.40 -13.91
C MET A 130 -13.32 0.28 -15.39
N SER A 131 -13.66 1.40 -16.03
CA SER A 131 -13.86 1.46 -17.48
C SER A 131 -12.52 1.28 -18.19
N LEU A 132 -12.41 0.26 -19.03
CA LEU A 132 -11.21 -0.01 -19.83
C LEU A 132 -11.29 0.66 -21.20
N THR A 133 -10.14 1.09 -21.72
CA THR A 133 -10.01 1.43 -23.14
C THR A 133 -10.12 0.16 -24.01
N SER A 134 -10.28 0.32 -25.33
CA SER A 134 -10.30 -0.83 -26.25
C SER A 134 -9.02 -1.66 -26.16
N THR A 135 -7.87 -0.99 -26.05
CA THR A 135 -6.56 -1.64 -25.95
C THR A 135 -6.42 -2.39 -24.63
N GLN A 136 -6.82 -1.79 -23.51
CA GLN A 136 -6.80 -2.48 -22.21
C GLN A 136 -7.78 -3.66 -22.16
N GLN A 137 -8.91 -3.57 -22.86
CA GLN A 137 -9.85 -4.66 -23.00
C GLN A 137 -9.22 -5.84 -23.75
N GLU A 138 -8.43 -5.58 -24.79
CA GLU A 138 -7.65 -6.61 -25.49
C GLU A 138 -6.63 -7.29 -24.56
N TRP A 139 -5.96 -6.52 -23.70
CA TRP A 139 -5.05 -7.07 -22.69
C TRP A 139 -5.79 -7.97 -21.69
N GLN A 140 -6.93 -7.51 -21.17
CA GLN A 140 -7.76 -8.33 -20.28
C GLN A 140 -8.25 -9.61 -20.98
N ASN A 141 -8.65 -9.51 -22.24
CA ASN A 141 -9.08 -10.67 -23.03
C ASN A 141 -7.93 -11.66 -23.22
N ALA A 142 -6.69 -11.20 -23.42
CA ALA A 142 -5.51 -12.05 -23.49
C ALA A 142 -5.22 -12.75 -22.14
N ILE A 143 -5.37 -12.04 -21.02
CA ILE A 143 -5.25 -12.62 -19.66
C ILE A 143 -6.29 -13.73 -19.47
N VAL A 144 -7.56 -13.49 -19.82
CA VAL A 144 -8.64 -14.47 -19.74
C VAL A 144 -8.39 -15.66 -20.66
N ALA A 145 -8.02 -15.39 -21.92
CA ALA A 145 -7.73 -16.42 -22.92
C ALA A 145 -6.54 -17.30 -22.55
N SER A 146 -5.65 -16.86 -21.65
CA SER A 146 -4.57 -17.69 -21.14
C SER A 146 -5.05 -18.93 -20.37
N GLY A 147 -6.31 -18.95 -19.90
CA GLY A 147 -6.90 -20.08 -19.17
C GLY A 147 -6.25 -20.34 -17.81
N ARG A 148 -5.41 -19.43 -17.31
CA ARG A 148 -4.67 -19.56 -16.05
C ARG A 148 -5.47 -19.19 -14.81
N TYR A 149 -6.65 -18.58 -14.99
CA TYR A 149 -7.48 -18.01 -13.94
C TYR A 149 -8.89 -18.58 -13.99
N ASP A 150 -9.59 -18.53 -12.86
CA ASP A 150 -10.96 -19.03 -12.78
C ASP A 150 -11.88 -18.23 -13.71
N PRO A 151 -12.80 -18.89 -14.45
CA PRO A 151 -13.71 -18.21 -15.36
C PRO A 151 -14.48 -17.07 -14.69
N GLY A 152 -14.40 -15.86 -15.26
CA GLY A 152 -15.08 -14.67 -14.75
C GLY A 152 -14.43 -14.00 -13.53
N SER A 153 -13.29 -14.50 -13.04
CA SER A 153 -12.61 -13.90 -11.88
C SER A 153 -11.76 -12.67 -12.22
N VAL A 154 -11.29 -12.55 -13.47
CA VAL A 154 -10.41 -11.47 -13.92
C VAL A 154 -11.19 -10.17 -14.00
N ARG A 155 -10.79 -9.16 -13.22
CA ARG A 155 -11.39 -7.81 -13.22
C ARG A 155 -10.33 -6.73 -13.07
N ALA A 156 -10.43 -5.67 -13.85
CA ALA A 156 -9.59 -4.49 -13.66
C ALA A 156 -10.05 -3.70 -12.44
N LEU A 157 -9.11 -3.32 -11.58
CA LEU A 157 -9.36 -2.55 -10.37
C LEU A 157 -8.94 -1.09 -10.51
N ARG A 158 -7.78 -0.83 -11.09
CA ARG A 158 -7.16 0.51 -11.17
C ARG A 158 -6.15 0.58 -12.33
N GLN A 159 -5.87 1.80 -12.78
CA GLN A 159 -4.73 2.12 -13.65
C GLN A 159 -3.79 3.09 -12.92
N GLU A 160 -2.50 2.90 -13.11
CA GLU A 160 -1.41 3.71 -12.57
C GLU A 160 -0.35 3.89 -13.67
N GLN A 161 -0.10 5.11 -14.15
CA GLN A 161 0.91 5.40 -15.18
C GLN A 161 0.91 4.40 -16.36
N ASP A 162 -0.25 4.21 -17.00
CA ASP A 162 -0.50 3.26 -18.10
C ASP A 162 -0.41 1.75 -17.78
N VAL A 163 -0.06 1.39 -16.54
CA VAL A 163 -0.15 0.03 -16.03
C VAL A 163 -1.55 -0.21 -15.46
N VAL A 164 -2.22 -1.25 -15.95
CA VAL A 164 -3.50 -1.68 -15.39
C VAL A 164 -3.26 -2.78 -14.36
N VAL A 165 -4.00 -2.70 -13.26
CA VAL A 165 -3.95 -3.68 -12.18
C VAL A 165 -5.25 -4.48 -12.15
N TRP A 166 -5.12 -5.79 -12.35
CA TRP A 166 -6.24 -6.73 -12.32
C TRP A 166 -6.21 -7.59 -11.05
N TYR A 167 -7.40 -7.89 -10.55
CA TYR A 167 -7.64 -8.99 -9.62
C TYR A 167 -8.04 -10.23 -10.40
N ALA A 168 -7.60 -11.40 -9.95
CA ALA A 168 -8.06 -12.69 -10.46
C ALA A 168 -7.98 -13.76 -9.36
N THR A 169 -8.63 -14.91 -9.60
CA THR A 169 -8.49 -16.10 -8.72
C THR A 169 -8.03 -17.33 -9.50
N LYS A 170 -7.51 -18.33 -8.79
CA LYS A 170 -7.20 -19.65 -9.35
C LYS A 170 -7.66 -20.77 -8.42
N GLY A 171 -8.00 -21.90 -9.02
CA GLY A 171 -8.36 -23.11 -8.28
C GLY A 171 -9.65 -22.92 -7.50
N ASP A 172 -10.68 -22.41 -8.19
CA ASP A 172 -12.01 -22.14 -7.60
C ASP A 172 -11.95 -21.18 -6.41
N GLY A 173 -11.14 -20.13 -6.52
CA GLY A 173 -10.98 -19.12 -5.47
C GLY A 173 -9.99 -19.47 -4.36
N ALA A 174 -9.32 -20.63 -4.42
CA ALA A 174 -8.32 -21.05 -3.44
C ALA A 174 -7.08 -20.12 -3.43
N GLN A 175 -6.73 -19.59 -4.59
CA GLN A 175 -5.68 -18.59 -4.75
C GLN A 175 -6.24 -17.26 -5.23
N VAL A 176 -5.63 -16.19 -4.74
CA VAL A 176 -5.92 -14.82 -5.12
C VAL A 176 -4.69 -14.23 -5.79
N CYS A 177 -4.90 -13.56 -6.91
CA CYS A 177 -3.84 -13.00 -7.73
C CYS A 177 -4.07 -11.51 -7.97
N VAL A 178 -2.97 -10.76 -7.94
CA VAL A 178 -2.86 -9.41 -8.48
C VAL A 178 -2.00 -9.53 -9.74
N VAL A 179 -2.46 -8.93 -10.83
CA VAL A 179 -1.73 -8.92 -12.10
C VAL A 179 -1.54 -7.48 -12.50
N LEU A 180 -0.28 -7.05 -12.66
CA LEU A 180 0.04 -5.77 -13.29
C LEU A 180 0.31 -6.05 -14.77
N GLY A 181 0.01 -5.09 -15.62
CA GLY A 181 0.41 -5.19 -17.02
C GLY A 181 0.13 -3.94 -17.83
N ASP A 182 0.85 -3.85 -18.92
CA ASP A 182 0.83 -2.77 -19.89
C ASP A 182 0.74 -3.35 -21.31
N ALA A 183 1.15 -2.57 -22.31
CA ALA A 183 1.15 -2.99 -23.72
C ALA A 183 2.15 -4.12 -24.01
N GLU A 184 3.20 -4.26 -23.21
CA GLU A 184 4.35 -5.10 -23.51
C GLU A 184 4.40 -6.36 -22.65
N SER A 185 3.94 -6.28 -21.42
CA SER A 185 4.19 -7.30 -20.40
C SER A 185 3.09 -7.42 -19.35
N THR A 186 3.07 -8.57 -18.66
CA THR A 186 2.22 -8.79 -17.49
C THR A 186 3.03 -9.46 -16.37
N ALA A 187 2.86 -8.98 -15.14
CA ALA A 187 3.51 -9.48 -13.94
C ALA A 187 2.46 -9.96 -12.93
N PRO A 188 2.17 -11.28 -12.87
CA PRO A 188 1.23 -11.83 -11.90
C PRO A 188 1.92 -12.18 -10.57
N ALA A 189 1.30 -11.80 -9.45
CA ALA A 189 1.62 -12.30 -8.12
C ALA A 189 0.39 -13.01 -7.53
N CYS A 190 0.54 -14.25 -7.10
CA CYS A 190 -0.54 -15.05 -6.54
C CYS A 190 -0.16 -15.59 -5.17
N THR A 191 -1.14 -15.70 -4.28
CA THR A 191 -1.01 -16.39 -3.00
C THR A 191 -2.31 -17.10 -2.61
N THR A 192 -2.33 -17.84 -1.51
CA THR A 192 -3.55 -18.47 -1.00
C THR A 192 -4.52 -17.40 -0.49
N ARG A 193 -5.83 -17.69 -0.52
CA ARG A 193 -6.84 -16.76 0.01
C ARG A 193 -6.61 -16.42 1.48
N GLU A 194 -6.19 -17.41 2.28
CA GLU A 194 -5.85 -17.23 3.69
C GLU A 194 -4.69 -16.25 3.88
N GLN A 195 -3.61 -16.40 3.10
CA GLN A 195 -2.48 -15.48 3.18
C GLN A 195 -2.83 -14.08 2.66
N ALA A 196 -3.66 -13.99 1.61
CA ALA A 196 -4.15 -12.71 1.11
C ALA A 196 -4.99 -11.94 2.15
N LEU A 197 -5.78 -12.64 2.97
CA LEU A 197 -6.51 -12.04 4.10
C LEU A 197 -5.57 -11.60 5.22
N ALA A 198 -4.53 -12.38 5.50
CA ALA A 198 -3.61 -12.09 6.61
C ALA A 198 -2.57 -11.00 6.30
N GLN A 199 -2.06 -10.95 5.07
CA GLN A 199 -0.90 -10.14 4.69
C GLN A 199 -1.11 -9.28 3.43
N GLY A 200 -2.20 -9.51 2.69
CA GLY A 200 -2.38 -8.95 1.36
C GLY A 200 -1.53 -9.65 0.29
N VAL A 201 -1.53 -9.06 -0.91
CA VAL A 201 -0.78 -9.50 -2.08
C VAL A 201 -0.06 -8.30 -2.65
N SER A 202 1.26 -8.37 -2.74
CA SER A 202 2.09 -7.35 -3.39
C SER A 202 2.52 -7.82 -4.77
N ALA A 203 2.52 -6.92 -5.74
CA ALA A 203 3.05 -7.15 -7.08
C ALA A 203 3.75 -5.89 -7.56
N SER A 204 4.80 -6.05 -8.36
CA SER A 204 5.54 -4.95 -8.95
C SER A 204 5.75 -5.18 -10.44
N LEU A 205 5.78 -4.09 -11.21
CA LEU A 205 6.10 -4.08 -12.62
C LEU A 205 7.06 -2.93 -12.89
N VAL A 206 8.16 -3.23 -13.56
CA VAL A 206 9.15 -2.24 -13.98
C VAL A 206 9.04 -2.10 -15.49
N THR A 207 8.81 -0.88 -15.97
CA THR A 207 8.73 -0.58 -17.40
C THR A 207 9.86 0.39 -17.78
N VAL A 208 10.32 0.29 -19.02
CA VAL A 208 11.37 1.17 -19.54
C VAL A 208 10.69 2.43 -20.09
N VAL A 209 11.05 3.60 -19.57
CA VAL A 209 10.56 4.89 -20.10
C VAL A 209 11.49 5.35 -21.21
N ASP A 210 12.80 5.30 -20.97
CA ASP A 210 13.85 5.54 -21.95
C ASP A 210 15.16 4.81 -21.57
N ASP A 211 16.24 5.04 -22.33
CA ASP A 211 17.56 4.41 -22.11
C ASP A 211 18.17 4.64 -20.71
N SER A 212 17.63 5.59 -19.95
CA SER A 212 18.13 6.08 -18.68
C SER A 212 17.07 6.18 -17.57
N GLN A 213 15.84 5.75 -17.82
CA GLN A 213 14.73 5.88 -16.88
C GLN A 213 13.87 4.63 -16.87
N THR A 214 13.52 4.20 -15.66
CA THR A 214 12.55 3.12 -15.43
C THR A 214 11.39 3.64 -14.61
N LEU A 215 10.17 3.21 -14.97
CA LEU A 215 8.98 3.42 -14.17
C LEU A 215 8.75 2.15 -13.34
N ASP A 216 8.86 2.30 -12.03
CA ASP A 216 8.54 1.26 -11.07
C ASP A 216 7.10 1.45 -10.60
N VAL A 217 6.23 0.46 -10.84
CA VAL A 217 4.85 0.44 -10.34
C VAL A 217 4.68 -0.69 -9.35
N ASP A 218 4.35 -0.34 -8.11
CA ASP A 218 4.03 -1.27 -7.03
C ASP A 218 2.53 -1.25 -6.76
N ALA A 219 1.95 -2.43 -6.54
CA ALA A 219 0.57 -2.58 -6.11
C ALA A 219 0.48 -3.49 -4.89
N TYR A 220 -0.28 -3.04 -3.88
CA TYR A 220 -0.61 -3.77 -2.68
C TYR A 220 -2.11 -3.95 -2.61
N MET A 221 -2.56 -5.19 -2.68
CA MET A 221 -3.97 -5.54 -2.58
C MET A 221 -4.24 -6.22 -1.25
N TYR A 222 -5.30 -5.78 -0.58
CA TYR A 222 -5.86 -6.40 0.61
C TYR A 222 -7.26 -6.91 0.31
N LEU A 223 -7.69 -7.92 1.05
CA LEU A 223 -9.07 -8.37 1.03
C LEU A 223 -9.79 -7.80 2.25
N THR A 224 -10.99 -7.28 2.03
CA THR A 224 -11.94 -6.97 3.10
C THR A 224 -12.43 -8.26 3.77
N ASP A 225 -13.12 -8.14 4.90
CA ASP A 225 -13.73 -9.28 5.60
C ASP A 225 -14.77 -10.02 4.72
N GLU A 226 -15.42 -9.30 3.79
CA GLU A 226 -16.34 -9.84 2.80
C GLU A 226 -15.62 -10.47 1.59
N GLY A 227 -14.28 -10.36 1.54
CA GLY A 227 -13.45 -10.89 0.48
C GLY A 227 -13.41 -10.03 -0.78
N ALA A 228 -13.90 -8.80 -0.74
CA ALA A 228 -13.73 -7.81 -1.79
C ALA A 228 -12.31 -7.21 -1.74
N PRO A 229 -11.63 -6.99 -2.89
CA PRO A 229 -10.28 -6.46 -2.93
C PRO A 229 -10.28 -4.94 -2.79
N ALA A 230 -9.35 -4.43 -2.01
CA ALA A 230 -8.96 -3.04 -1.93
C ALA A 230 -7.50 -2.94 -2.38
N ILE A 231 -7.19 -1.98 -3.26
CA ILE A 231 -5.86 -1.85 -3.85
C ILE A 231 -5.26 -0.47 -3.62
N VAL A 232 -3.99 -0.46 -3.23
CA VAL A 232 -3.14 0.72 -3.12
C VAL A 232 -2.03 0.57 -4.15
N THR A 233 -1.81 1.60 -4.94
CA THR A 233 -0.72 1.65 -5.92
C THR A 233 0.23 2.78 -5.57
N SER A 234 1.50 2.58 -5.88
CA SER A 234 2.52 3.62 -5.88
C SER A 234 3.35 3.49 -7.13
N SER A 235 3.73 4.60 -7.72
CA SER A 235 4.60 4.63 -8.89
C SER A 235 5.70 5.67 -8.69
N TYR A 236 6.89 5.38 -9.22
CA TYR A 236 7.99 6.34 -9.26
C TYR A 236 8.90 6.08 -10.45
N ILE A 237 9.48 7.14 -10.97
CA ILE A 237 10.56 7.10 -11.94
C ILE A 237 11.88 7.00 -11.19
N SER A 238 12.69 6.01 -11.57
CA SER A 238 14.05 5.81 -11.08
C SER A 238 15.06 6.00 -12.21
N MET A 239 16.24 6.51 -11.84
CA MET A 239 17.37 6.72 -12.76
C MET A 239 18.57 5.86 -12.33
N PRO A 240 19.34 5.27 -13.26
CA PRO A 240 20.56 4.56 -12.94
C PRO A 240 21.52 5.42 -12.12
N GLN A 241 22.12 4.84 -11.08
CA GLN A 241 23.11 5.50 -10.21
C GLN A 241 22.56 6.69 -9.41
N SER A 242 21.24 6.87 -9.34
CA SER A 242 20.57 7.80 -8.44
C SER A 242 19.71 7.00 -7.45
N SER A 243 19.64 7.47 -6.20
CA SER A 243 18.64 6.98 -5.23
C SER A 243 17.39 7.85 -5.22
N ALA A 244 17.33 8.89 -6.05
CA ALA A 244 16.17 9.74 -6.17
C ALA A 244 15.03 9.01 -6.90
N GLN A 245 13.82 9.25 -6.43
CA GLN A 245 12.57 8.75 -6.98
C GLN A 245 11.73 9.97 -7.34
N PHE A 246 11.16 9.99 -8.53
CA PHE A 246 10.34 11.10 -9.02
C PHE A 246 8.92 10.63 -9.25
N ALA A 247 7.93 11.47 -8.98
CA ALA A 247 6.53 11.07 -9.07
C ALA A 247 6.07 10.77 -10.52
N ASN A 248 6.70 11.40 -11.51
CA ASN A 248 6.33 11.27 -12.91
C ASN A 248 7.50 11.63 -13.87
N PRO A 249 7.37 11.38 -15.18
CA PRO A 249 8.42 11.67 -16.16
C PRO A 249 8.75 13.17 -16.31
N GLU A 250 7.80 14.06 -16.07
CA GLU A 250 8.03 15.52 -16.12
C GLU A 250 8.97 15.97 -15.01
N GLU A 251 8.74 15.47 -13.79
CA GLU A 251 9.62 15.69 -12.64
C GLU A 251 11.02 15.11 -12.90
N ALA A 252 11.12 13.90 -13.45
CA ALA A 252 12.42 13.32 -13.84
C ALA A 252 13.16 14.19 -14.88
N ALA A 253 12.44 14.76 -15.85
CA ALA A 253 13.02 15.68 -16.84
C ALA A 253 13.49 16.99 -16.20
N VAL A 254 12.73 17.56 -15.26
CA VAL A 254 13.16 18.74 -14.49
C VAL A 254 14.44 18.46 -13.70
N ALA A 255 14.58 17.27 -13.10
CA ALA A 255 15.81 16.89 -12.41
C ALA A 255 17.03 16.84 -13.35
N VAL A 256 16.84 16.45 -14.61
CA VAL A 256 17.89 16.50 -15.64
C VAL A 256 18.26 17.95 -15.94
N SER A 257 17.29 18.84 -16.16
CA SER A 257 17.53 20.27 -16.41
C SER A 257 18.23 20.96 -15.23
N LEU A 258 17.82 20.67 -14.00
CA LEU A 258 18.50 21.16 -12.79
C LEU A 258 19.98 20.71 -12.74
N ALA A 259 20.29 19.52 -13.24
CA ALA A 259 21.67 19.03 -13.29
C ALA A 259 22.50 19.69 -14.40
N GLU A 260 21.90 19.94 -15.56
CA GLU A 260 22.58 20.40 -16.78
C GLU A 260 22.67 21.93 -16.84
N ASP A 261 21.57 22.62 -16.56
CA ASP A 261 21.43 24.07 -16.72
C ASP A 261 21.76 24.83 -15.44
N VAL A 262 21.28 24.35 -14.29
CA VAL A 262 21.50 25.01 -12.98
C VAL A 262 22.82 24.57 -12.34
N GLY A 263 23.33 23.39 -12.70
CA GLY A 263 24.64 22.91 -12.25
C GLY A 263 24.61 22.08 -10.96
N LEU A 264 23.45 21.55 -10.57
CA LEU A 264 23.34 20.63 -9.44
C LEU A 264 23.90 19.23 -9.78
N ASP A 265 24.43 18.51 -8.79
CA ASP A 265 24.87 17.13 -8.94
C ASP A 265 23.65 16.22 -9.13
N ARG A 266 23.55 15.61 -10.32
CA ARG A 266 22.46 14.72 -10.73
C ARG A 266 22.12 13.65 -9.69
N ARG A 267 23.10 13.15 -8.93
CA ARG A 267 22.87 12.09 -7.93
C ARG A 267 22.27 12.59 -6.62
N SER A 268 22.27 13.90 -6.41
CA SER A 268 21.82 14.55 -5.18
C SER A 268 20.46 15.23 -5.31
N ILE A 269 19.93 15.34 -6.54
CA ILE A 269 18.68 16.04 -6.82
C ILE A 269 17.51 15.17 -6.35
N MET A 270 16.67 15.73 -5.50
CA MET A 270 15.46 15.08 -5.00
C MET A 270 14.38 16.10 -4.69
N VAL A 271 13.11 15.69 -4.80
CA VAL A 271 11.97 16.47 -4.30
C VAL A 271 11.82 16.22 -2.80
N VAL A 272 11.75 17.30 -2.02
CA VAL A 272 11.58 17.25 -0.55
C VAL A 272 10.15 17.52 -0.10
N GLY A 273 9.31 17.96 -1.03
CA GLY A 273 7.90 18.23 -0.80
C GLY A 273 7.32 19.05 -1.95
N TYR A 274 6.05 19.41 -1.80
CA TYR A 274 5.32 20.19 -2.79
C TYR A 274 4.64 21.37 -2.11
N ASP A 275 4.52 22.46 -2.84
CA ASP A 275 3.64 23.57 -2.52
C ASP A 275 2.48 23.62 -3.52
N GLY A 276 1.35 23.02 -3.14
CA GLY A 276 0.32 22.65 -4.10
C GLY A 276 0.86 21.60 -5.08
N GLU A 277 0.86 21.93 -6.37
CA GLU A 277 1.44 21.09 -7.43
C GLU A 277 2.91 21.44 -7.74
N THR A 278 3.46 22.49 -7.10
CA THR A 278 4.82 22.96 -7.39
C THR A 278 5.84 22.14 -6.59
N PRO A 279 6.75 21.40 -7.24
CA PRO A 279 7.76 20.62 -6.54
C PRO A 279 8.85 21.52 -5.94
N ILE A 280 9.25 21.19 -4.72
CA ILE A 280 10.34 21.83 -4.00
C ILE A 280 11.52 20.86 -3.96
N TRP A 281 12.66 21.30 -4.47
CA TRP A 281 13.80 20.46 -4.73
C TRP A 281 14.96 20.79 -3.82
N VAL A 282 15.82 19.81 -3.63
CA VAL A 282 17.15 20.01 -3.08
C VAL A 282 18.19 19.32 -3.95
N GLY A 283 19.43 19.82 -3.88
CA GLY A 283 20.57 19.21 -4.55
C GLY A 283 21.88 19.85 -4.09
N VAL A 284 22.99 19.22 -4.43
CA VAL A 284 24.34 19.74 -4.18
C VAL A 284 24.82 20.48 -5.42
N ASP A 285 25.19 21.74 -5.29
CA ASP A 285 25.82 22.49 -6.38
C ASP A 285 27.20 21.90 -6.74
N LYS A 286 27.43 21.58 -8.02
CA LYS A 286 28.67 20.92 -8.45
C LYS A 286 29.91 21.76 -8.20
N ALA A 287 29.82 23.07 -8.39
CA ALA A 287 30.97 23.98 -8.35
C ALA A 287 31.41 24.28 -6.91
N THR A 288 30.46 24.52 -6.03
CA THR A 288 30.68 24.98 -4.65
C THR A 288 30.53 23.86 -3.62
N GLN A 289 29.97 22.71 -4.01
CA GLN A 289 29.65 21.59 -3.13
C GLN A 289 28.69 21.98 -1.99
N ARG A 290 27.89 23.03 -2.19
CA ARG A 290 26.90 23.52 -1.23
C ARG A 290 25.56 22.85 -1.47
N TYR A 291 24.83 22.60 -0.40
CA TYR A 291 23.48 22.08 -0.47
C TYR A 291 22.51 23.22 -0.77
N CYS A 292 21.62 23.03 -1.73
CA CYS A 292 20.73 24.06 -2.25
C CYS A 292 19.28 23.63 -2.18
N LEU A 293 18.39 24.60 -1.94
CA LEU A 293 16.94 24.49 -2.00
C LEU A 293 16.49 25.27 -3.24
N VAL A 294 15.67 24.64 -4.08
CA VAL A 294 15.14 25.21 -5.31
C VAL A 294 13.62 25.12 -5.29
N VAL A 295 12.96 26.24 -5.55
CA VAL A 295 11.51 26.28 -5.78
C VAL A 295 11.27 26.27 -7.28
N ASP A 296 10.39 25.39 -7.75
CA ASP A 296 10.05 25.26 -9.17
C ASP A 296 11.28 25.15 -10.09
N GLY A 297 11.85 23.95 -10.18
CA GLY A 297 13.00 23.67 -11.02
C GLY A 297 12.74 23.73 -12.54
N SER A 298 11.51 24.02 -12.98
CA SER A 298 11.16 24.03 -14.41
C SER A 298 11.76 25.20 -15.20
N SER A 299 12.16 26.27 -14.50
CA SER A 299 12.80 27.45 -15.07
C SER A 299 14.33 27.27 -15.22
N PRO A 300 14.98 27.85 -16.25
CA PRO A 300 16.44 27.82 -16.40
C PRO A 300 17.19 28.61 -15.31
N SER A 301 16.51 29.50 -14.58
CA SER A 301 17.07 30.23 -13.44
C SER A 301 16.04 30.25 -12.31
N PRO A 302 15.80 29.10 -11.67
CA PRO A 302 14.75 28.97 -10.67
C PRO A 302 15.15 29.71 -9.38
N PRO A 303 14.17 30.19 -8.59
CA PRO A 303 14.46 30.69 -7.25
C PRO A 303 15.21 29.63 -6.43
N MET A 304 16.42 29.98 -6.00
CA MET A 304 17.33 29.04 -5.34
C MET A 304 18.12 29.74 -4.24
N VAL A 305 18.33 29.02 -3.14
CA VAL A 305 19.28 29.39 -2.08
C VAL A 305 20.19 28.20 -1.77
N CYS A 306 21.47 28.46 -1.59
CA CYS A 306 22.43 27.44 -1.18
C CYS A 306 22.95 27.77 0.22
N ASP A 307 23.31 26.73 0.99
CA ASP A 307 23.86 26.90 2.31
C ASP A 307 25.21 27.65 2.20
N ASP A 308 25.38 28.66 3.03
CA ASP A 308 26.64 29.41 3.14
C ASP A 308 27.69 28.69 4.00
N SER A 309 27.28 27.66 4.73
CA SER A 309 28.11 26.93 5.68
C SER A 309 28.97 25.89 4.96
N LEU A 310 30.27 26.17 4.85
CA LEU A 310 31.28 25.28 4.28
C LEU A 310 31.51 23.97 5.08
N MET A 311 30.88 23.81 6.25
CA MET A 311 31.14 22.68 7.16
C MET A 311 29.89 21.82 7.39
N LEU A 312 30.05 20.51 7.22
CA LEU A 312 29.06 19.45 7.46
C LEU A 312 28.82 19.15 8.96
N ALA A 313 29.28 20.01 9.87
CA ALA A 313 29.45 19.65 11.29
C ALA A 313 28.29 20.08 12.21
N ASP A 314 27.38 20.95 11.78
CA ASP A 314 26.26 21.39 12.61
C ASP A 314 25.02 20.52 12.39
N ALA A 315 24.46 20.00 13.47
CA ALA A 315 23.38 19.01 13.46
C ALA A 315 21.98 19.56 13.10
N ASP A 316 21.84 20.89 13.02
CA ASP A 316 20.59 21.59 12.73
C ASP A 316 20.80 22.54 11.53
N ARG A 317 20.76 22.01 10.31
CA ARG A 317 20.86 22.82 9.09
C ARG A 317 19.48 23.16 8.57
N SER A 318 19.32 24.39 8.10
CA SER A 318 18.09 24.89 7.50
C SER A 318 18.43 25.70 6.25
N LEU A 319 17.76 25.43 5.15
CA LEU A 319 17.76 26.27 3.95
C LEU A 319 16.47 27.08 3.95
N GLY A 320 16.57 28.40 3.95
CA GLY A 320 15.43 29.31 3.93
C GLY A 320 15.42 30.16 2.66
N LEU A 321 14.37 30.05 1.85
CA LEU A 321 14.15 30.84 0.65
C LEU A 321 12.83 31.59 0.79
N VAL A 322 12.85 32.89 0.51
CA VAL A 322 11.62 33.71 0.41
C VAL A 322 11.43 34.04 -1.06
N VAL A 323 10.27 33.69 -1.59
CA VAL A 323 9.83 34.00 -2.96
C VAL A 323 8.70 35.02 -2.86
N ASP A 324 8.78 36.07 -3.68
CA ASP A 324 7.73 37.09 -3.80
C ASP A 324 6.94 36.79 -5.08
N ASP A 325 5.65 36.50 -4.91
CA ASP A 325 4.75 36.10 -5.99
C ASP A 325 3.90 37.29 -6.49
N GLY A 326 4.20 38.52 -6.04
CA GLY A 326 3.49 39.76 -6.38
C GLY A 326 2.23 40.02 -5.56
N ASP A 327 1.55 38.97 -5.11
CA ASP A 327 0.37 39.03 -4.22
C ASP A 327 0.72 38.85 -2.73
N GLY A 328 1.99 38.51 -2.44
CA GLY A 328 2.52 38.25 -1.11
C GLY A 328 3.87 37.54 -1.18
N SER A 329 4.44 37.21 -0.02
CA SER A 329 5.67 36.44 0.08
C SER A 329 5.42 35.04 0.65
N THR A 330 6.05 34.04 0.05
CA THR A 330 6.06 32.67 0.55
C THR A 330 7.48 32.31 1.01
N ARG A 331 7.60 31.89 2.27
CA ARG A 331 8.85 31.40 2.86
C ARG A 331 8.86 29.88 2.86
N TYR A 332 9.85 29.32 2.17
CA TYR A 332 10.19 27.91 2.16
C TYR A 332 11.37 27.66 3.08
N GLU A 333 11.20 26.79 4.07
CA GLU A 333 12.27 26.41 4.99
C GLU A 333 12.42 24.89 5.02
N TYR A 334 13.52 24.38 4.47
CA TYR A 334 13.86 22.96 4.53
C TYR A 334 14.90 22.71 5.61
N ARG A 335 14.53 21.93 6.63
CA ARG A 335 15.44 21.52 7.70
C ARG A 335 15.92 20.10 7.47
N PHE A 336 17.22 19.90 7.59
CA PHE A 336 17.89 18.62 7.35
C PHE A 336 19.03 18.40 8.34
N GLY A 337 19.33 17.14 8.65
CA GLY A 337 20.32 16.76 9.66
C GLY A 337 20.26 15.27 10.00
N TYR A 338 20.77 14.89 11.16
CA TYR A 338 20.75 13.49 11.63
C TYR A 338 19.34 12.94 11.96
N GLY A 339 18.31 13.80 11.92
CA GLY A 339 16.90 13.42 12.08
C GLY A 339 16.15 13.35 10.74
N GLN A 340 14.82 13.22 10.82
CA GLN A 340 13.98 13.35 9.62
C GLN A 340 14.01 14.79 9.12
N GLY A 341 14.29 14.96 7.82
CA GLY A 341 14.15 16.25 7.17
C GLY A 341 12.68 16.63 7.02
N TYR A 342 12.37 17.92 7.08
CA TYR A 342 11.02 18.42 6.85
C TYR A 342 11.04 19.78 6.16
N LEU A 343 10.08 19.98 5.27
CA LEU A 343 9.82 21.24 4.58
C LEU A 343 8.70 21.99 5.31
N THR A 344 8.91 23.26 5.59
CA THR A 344 7.90 24.19 6.11
C THR A 344 7.63 25.26 5.06
N VAL A 345 6.36 25.48 4.73
CA VAL A 345 5.92 26.54 3.81
C VAL A 345 5.06 27.53 4.60
N THR A 346 5.46 28.80 4.63
CA THR A 346 4.76 29.87 5.34
C THR A 346 4.36 30.97 4.36
N ARG A 347 3.09 31.36 4.33
CA ARG A 347 2.58 32.42 3.45
C ARG A 347 2.26 33.66 4.27
N ASP A 348 2.78 34.81 3.84
CA ASP A 348 2.40 36.11 4.39
C ASP A 348 1.22 36.64 3.56
N GLY A 349 -0.02 36.56 4.07
CA GLY A 349 -1.17 37.13 3.36
C GLY A 349 -2.58 36.63 3.71
N GLU A 350 -2.75 35.58 4.53
CA GLU A 350 -4.08 35.00 4.77
C GLU A 350 -4.44 34.88 6.27
N GLY A 351 -4.32 35.99 7.00
CA GLY A 351 -4.62 36.00 8.42
C GLY A 351 -4.63 37.38 9.08
N ASP A 352 -5.50 38.29 8.62
CA ASP A 352 -6.00 39.36 9.51
C ASP A 352 -7.38 39.95 9.12
N ASP A 353 -8.27 39.16 8.50
CA ASP A 353 -9.67 39.57 8.22
C ASP A 353 -10.70 38.61 8.86
N ALA A 354 -10.52 38.33 10.15
CA ALA A 354 -11.58 37.77 10.98
C ALA A 354 -11.52 38.35 12.40
N ALA A 355 -12.08 39.56 12.56
CA ALA A 355 -12.42 40.17 13.85
C ALA A 355 -13.89 40.60 13.86
#